data_AF-A0A382CCP5-F1
#
_entry.id   AF-A0A382CCP5-F1
#
_cell.length_a   1.000
_cell.length_b   1.000
_cell.length_c   1.000
_cell.angle_alpha   90.00
_cell.angle_beta   90.00
_cell.angle_gamma   90.00
#
_symmetry.space_group_name_H-M   'P 1'
#
loop_
_entity.id
_entity.type
_entity.pdbx_description
1 polymer ?
#
loop_
_entity_poly.entity_id
_entity_poly.type
_entity_poly.pdbx_seq_one_letter_code
_entity_poly.pdbx_strand_id
1 'polypeptide(L)'
;MLGFITQKMFFKISGSILCAYFIGAIPFSSMISSKYSKNSKNSKNSKNSKNLFNQGSKKAGAANVLRTSGVKPAIFAFTADFTKGSVTILVARFLGFDNIFVLMIASSTILGHWKSIFNRMRGGDGFATLGGITLVMYSVPGMIAVVCAFVINYFS
;
A
#
# COMPACT_ATOMS: atom_id res chain seq x y z
N MET A 1 22.70 -29.17 15.62
CA MET A 1 21.23 -29.09 15.42
C MET A 1 20.70 -27.67 15.58
N LEU A 2 21.04 -26.95 16.67
CA LEU A 2 20.61 -25.56 16.91
C LEU A 2 20.97 -24.59 15.76
N GLY A 3 22.22 -24.62 15.27
CA GLY A 3 22.66 -23.72 14.20
C GLY A 3 21.92 -23.88 12.86
N PHE A 4 21.46 -25.10 12.54
CA PHE A 4 20.67 -25.35 11.32
C PHE A 4 19.25 -24.76 11.42
N ILE A 5 18.67 -24.75 12.62
CA ILE A 5 17.35 -24.18 12.88
C ILE A 5 17.42 -22.65 12.80
N THR A 6 18.44 -22.04 13.40
CA THR A 6 18.66 -20.60 13.35
C THR A 6 18.89 -20.10 11.92
N GLN A 7 19.66 -20.84 11.11
CA GLN A 7 19.86 -20.54 9.69
C GLN A 7 18.54 -20.56 8.90
N LYS A 8 17.72 -21.61 9.04
CA LYS A 8 16.41 -21.68 8.38
C LYS A 8 15.49 -20.53 8.79
N MET A 9 15.49 -20.16 10.07
CA MET A 9 14.70 -19.05 10.58
C MET A 9 15.16 -17.71 9.97
N PHE A 10 16.48 -17.49 9.89
CA PHE A 10 17.06 -16.29 9.30
C PHE A 10 16.68 -16.11 7.82
N PHE A 11 16.78 -17.18 7.01
CA PHE A 11 16.37 -17.13 5.60
C PHE A 11 14.87 -16.88 5.44
N LYS A 12 14.04 -17.51 6.29
CA LYS A 12 12.58 -17.32 6.28
C LYS A 12 12.18 -15.88 6.59
N ILE A 13 12.80 -15.26 7.61
CA ILE A 13 12.54 -13.87 8.00
C ILE A 13 13.00 -12.93 6.88
N SER A 14 14.25 -13.05 6.44
CA SER A 14 14.83 -12.19 5.41
C SER A 14 14.05 -12.27 4.10
N GLY A 15 13.67 -13.48 3.68
CA GLY A 15 12.83 -13.70 2.51
C GLY A 15 11.46 -13.04 2.65
N SER A 16 10.82 -13.16 3.82
CA SER A 16 9.49 -12.56 4.06
C SER A 16 9.53 -11.04 4.08
N ILE A 17 10.57 -10.42 4.65
CA ILE A 17 10.77 -8.97 4.63
C ILE A 17 10.94 -8.48 3.19
N LEU A 18 11.72 -9.20 2.38
CA LEU A 18 11.95 -8.84 0.98
C LEU A 18 10.66 -8.98 0.14
N CYS A 19 9.94 -10.08 0.29
CA CYS A 19 8.64 -10.27 -0.35
C CYS A 19 7.64 -9.18 0.04
N ALA A 20 7.59 -8.82 1.33
CA ALA A 20 6.72 -7.76 1.84
C ALA A 20 7.03 -6.39 1.22
N TYR A 21 8.32 -6.06 1.04
CA TYR A 21 8.72 -4.86 0.31
C TYR A 21 8.18 -4.89 -1.13
N PHE A 22 8.35 -5.99 -1.85
CA PHE A 22 7.88 -6.10 -3.24
C PHE A 22 6.36 -6.01 -3.34
N ILE A 23 5.62 -6.67 -2.45
CA ILE A 23 4.15 -6.57 -2.36
C ILE A 23 3.73 -5.13 -2.12
N GLY A 24 4.36 -4.44 -1.14
CA GLY A 24 4.10 -3.04 -0.85
C GLY A 24 4.42 -2.11 -2.02
N ALA A 25 5.50 -2.41 -2.74
CA ALA A 25 5.98 -1.64 -3.88
C ALA A 25 5.05 -1.68 -5.08
N ILE A 26 4.11 -2.63 -5.18
CA ILE A 26 3.16 -2.67 -6.32
C ILE A 26 2.32 -1.38 -6.34
N PRO A 27 2.44 -0.55 -7.40
CA PRO A 27 1.82 0.76 -7.45
C PRO A 27 0.38 0.68 -8.00
N PHE A 28 -0.52 -0.02 -7.30
CA PHE A 28 -1.91 -0.21 -7.75
C PHE A 28 -2.62 1.11 -8.07
N SER A 29 -2.47 2.12 -7.20
CA SER A 29 -2.97 3.48 -7.42
C SER A 29 -2.51 4.07 -8.77
N SER A 30 -1.25 3.86 -9.14
CA SER A 30 -0.68 4.32 -10.43
C SER A 30 -1.26 3.58 -11.63
N MET A 31 -1.43 2.26 -11.49
CA MET A 31 -1.96 1.41 -12.57
C MET A 31 -3.44 1.70 -12.85
N ILE A 32 -4.23 1.88 -11.78
CA ILE A 32 -5.68 2.10 -11.88
C ILE A 32 -5.99 3.48 -12.46
N SER A 33 -5.32 4.54 -11.98
CA SER A 33 -5.50 5.89 -12.51
C SER A 33 -5.14 5.99 -13.99
N SER A 34 -4.02 5.36 -14.40
CA SER A 34 -3.59 5.36 -15.81
C SER A 34 -4.59 4.66 -16.74
N LYS A 35 -5.24 3.57 -16.28
CA LYS A 35 -6.28 2.87 -17.03
C LYS A 35 -7.59 3.66 -17.12
N TYR A 36 -8.02 4.29 -16.02
CA TYR A 36 -9.27 5.07 -16.00
C TYR A 36 -9.15 6.40 -16.74
N SER A 37 -7.98 7.05 -16.72
CA SER A 37 -7.71 8.27 -17.50
C SER A 37 -7.89 8.06 -19.01
N LYS A 38 -7.55 6.88 -19.54
CA LYS A 38 -7.77 6.52 -20.95
C LYS A 38 -9.24 6.37 -21.35
N ASN A 39 -10.13 6.04 -20.42
CA ASN A 39 -11.55 5.79 -20.71
C ASN A 39 -12.41 7.08 -20.64
N SER A 40 -11.87 8.19 -20.12
CA SER A 40 -12.57 9.46 -20.06
C SER A 40 -12.48 10.18 -21.41
N LYS A 41 -13.55 10.07 -22.23
CA LYS A 41 -13.69 10.67 -23.58
C LYS A 41 -13.51 12.21 -23.64
N ASN A 42 -13.42 12.91 -22.51
CA ASN A 42 -13.26 14.37 -22.45
C ASN A 42 -11.79 14.87 -22.33
N SER A 43 -10.79 13.99 -22.35
CA SER A 43 -9.37 14.40 -22.27
C SER A 43 -8.63 14.20 -23.60
N LYS A 44 -9.05 14.93 -24.64
CA LYS A 44 -8.45 14.85 -25.99
C LYS A 44 -7.09 15.54 -26.15
N ASN A 45 -6.54 16.21 -25.12
CA ASN A 45 -5.39 17.10 -25.33
C ASN A 45 -4.32 17.14 -24.22
N SER A 46 -4.02 16.02 -23.55
CA SER A 46 -2.91 16.05 -22.58
C SER A 46 -2.06 14.79 -22.57
N LYS A 47 -0.99 14.82 -23.38
CA LYS A 47 0.18 13.92 -23.31
C LYS A 47 0.84 13.94 -21.91
N ASN A 48 0.56 14.96 -21.10
CA ASN A 48 0.99 15.13 -19.70
C ASN A 48 0.05 14.50 -18.65
N SER A 49 -1.10 13.95 -19.04
CA SER A 49 -2.12 13.39 -18.12
C SER A 49 -1.83 11.99 -17.57
N LYS A 50 -0.77 11.33 -18.03
CA LYS A 50 -0.49 9.92 -17.68
C LYS A 50 0.21 9.74 -16.34
N ASN A 51 0.79 10.79 -15.77
CA ASN A 51 1.64 10.68 -14.58
C ASN A 51 0.94 11.32 -13.36
N LEU A 52 0.43 10.48 -12.45
CA LEU A 52 -0.07 10.90 -11.12
C LEU A 52 0.93 11.75 -10.33
N PHE A 53 2.23 11.54 -10.55
CA PHE A 53 3.30 12.30 -9.91
C PHE A 53 3.40 13.77 -10.39
N ASN A 54 2.68 14.13 -11.45
CA ASN A 54 2.65 15.50 -11.99
C ASN A 54 1.30 16.17 -11.74
N GLN A 55 0.38 15.53 -11.01
CA GLN A 55 -0.99 16.01 -10.80
C GLN A 55 -1.37 15.92 -9.31
N GLY A 56 -2.26 16.84 -8.88
CA GLY A 56 -2.75 16.92 -7.51
C GLY A 56 -1.62 16.98 -6.48
N SER A 57 -1.63 16.07 -5.50
CA SER A 57 -0.61 15.99 -4.43
C SER A 57 0.73 15.41 -4.88
N LYS A 58 0.86 15.01 -6.15
CA LYS A 58 2.07 14.40 -6.74
C LYS A 58 2.45 13.06 -6.11
N LYS A 59 1.52 12.38 -5.44
CA LYS A 59 1.73 11.08 -4.80
C LYS A 59 0.84 10.02 -5.42
N ALA A 60 1.31 8.77 -5.42
CA ALA A 60 0.57 7.62 -5.96
C ALA A 60 -0.36 7.00 -4.90
N GLY A 61 -1.20 7.83 -4.27
CA GLY A 61 -2.16 7.40 -3.25
C GLY A 61 -3.62 7.61 -3.65
N ALA A 62 -4.53 6.88 -3.02
CA ALA A 62 -5.97 6.92 -3.33
C ALA A 62 -6.59 8.34 -3.25
N ALA A 63 -6.15 9.17 -2.30
CA ALA A 63 -6.61 10.56 -2.19
C ALA A 63 -6.21 11.41 -3.40
N ASN A 64 -5.03 11.17 -3.99
CA ASN A 64 -4.64 11.85 -5.22
C ASN A 64 -5.46 11.32 -6.41
N VAL A 65 -5.64 9.99 -6.50
CA VAL A 65 -6.48 9.35 -7.51
C VAL A 65 -7.92 9.89 -7.47
N LEU A 66 -8.46 10.18 -6.28
CA LEU A 66 -9.77 10.81 -6.11
C LEU A 66 -9.82 12.18 -6.77
N ARG A 67 -8.81 13.03 -6.51
CA ARG A 67 -8.70 14.39 -7.06
C ARG A 67 -8.44 14.41 -8.57
N THR A 68 -7.67 13.45 -9.10
CA THR A 68 -7.23 13.48 -10.51
C THR A 68 -8.05 12.60 -11.45
N SER A 69 -8.63 11.52 -10.95
CA SER A 69 -9.28 10.47 -11.78
C SER A 69 -10.71 10.14 -11.35
N GLY A 70 -11.18 10.69 -10.22
CA GLY A 70 -12.56 10.55 -9.75
C GLY A 70 -12.78 9.44 -8.72
N VAL A 71 -14.02 9.35 -8.22
CA VAL A 71 -14.41 8.49 -7.08
C VAL A 71 -14.22 7.00 -7.38
N LYS A 72 -14.68 6.52 -8.54
CA LYS A 72 -14.59 5.10 -8.90
C LYS A 72 -13.15 4.57 -8.87
N PRO A 73 -12.17 5.14 -9.60
CA PRO A 73 -10.79 4.65 -9.53
C PRO A 73 -10.14 4.84 -8.16
N ALA A 74 -10.55 5.85 -7.38
CA ALA A 74 -10.03 6.05 -6.03
C ALA A 74 -10.45 4.93 -5.07
N ILE A 75 -11.70 4.45 -5.14
CA ILE A 75 -12.18 3.33 -4.34
C ILE A 75 -11.40 2.05 -4.67
N PHE A 76 -11.18 1.77 -5.96
CA PHE A 76 -10.38 0.62 -6.37
C PHE A 76 -8.91 0.74 -5.91
N ALA A 77 -8.32 1.92 -6.05
CA ALA A 77 -6.96 2.19 -5.60
C ALA A 77 -6.82 2.01 -4.08
N PHE A 78 -7.74 2.58 -3.30
CA PHE A 78 -7.81 2.42 -1.85
C PHE A 78 -7.93 0.96 -1.46
N THR A 79 -8.88 0.24 -2.06
CA THR A 79 -9.14 -1.17 -1.73
C THR A 79 -7.92 -2.04 -2.03
N ALA A 80 -7.24 -1.81 -3.16
CA ALA A 80 -6.03 -2.56 -3.52
C ALA A 80 -4.86 -2.28 -2.55
N ASP A 81 -4.62 -1.01 -2.23
CA ASP A 81 -3.55 -0.62 -1.29
C ASP A 81 -3.87 -1.05 0.15
N PHE A 82 -5.14 -1.07 0.55
CA PHE A 82 -5.60 -1.60 1.84
C PHE A 82 -5.45 -3.12 1.92
N THR A 83 -5.86 -3.82 0.86
CA THR A 83 -5.81 -5.29 0.80
C THR A 83 -4.38 -5.78 0.85
N LYS A 84 -3.43 -5.19 0.12
CA LYS A 84 -2.03 -5.62 0.18
C LYS A 84 -1.45 -5.46 1.59
N GLY A 85 -1.78 -4.37 2.30
CA GLY A 85 -1.35 -4.18 3.69
C GLY A 85 -1.91 -5.27 4.60
N SER A 86 -3.21 -5.55 4.48
CA SER A 86 -3.90 -6.59 5.26
C SER A 86 -3.35 -7.99 4.99
N VAL A 87 -3.20 -8.35 3.71
CA VAL A 87 -2.71 -9.66 3.26
C VAL A 87 -1.29 -9.89 3.76
N THR A 88 -0.40 -8.90 3.72
CA THR A 88 0.96 -9.08 4.23
C THR A 88 0.98 -9.48 5.70
N ILE A 89 0.15 -8.87 6.54
CA ILE A 89 0.09 -9.21 7.97
C ILE A 89 -0.56 -10.57 8.20
N LEU A 90 -1.62 -10.90 7.46
CA LEU A 90 -2.26 -12.21 7.55
C LEU A 90 -1.28 -13.34 7.18
N VAL A 91 -0.54 -13.16 6.08
CA VAL A 91 0.49 -14.13 5.65
C VAL A 91 1.61 -14.22 6.68
N ALA A 92 2.07 -13.10 7.23
CA ALA A 92 3.11 -13.11 8.26
C ALA A 92 2.68 -13.88 9.53
N ARG A 93 1.44 -13.67 9.98
CA ARG A 93 0.87 -14.41 11.11
C ARG A 93 0.66 -15.90 10.78
N PHE A 94 0.19 -16.21 9.58
CA PHE A 94 0.02 -17.60 9.12
C PHE A 94 1.35 -18.35 9.06
N LEU A 95 2.44 -17.65 8.70
CA LEU A 95 3.79 -18.21 8.73
C LEU A 95 4.34 -18.37 10.16
N GLY A 96 3.59 -18.00 11.21
CA GLY A 96 3.99 -18.17 12.60
C GLY A 96 5.13 -17.24 13.04
N PHE A 97 5.20 -16.04 12.46
CA PHE A 97 6.17 -15.04 12.92
C PHE A 97 5.73 -14.39 14.24
N ASP A 98 6.70 -14.17 15.14
CA ASP A 98 6.49 -13.38 16.35
C ASP A 98 6.14 -11.93 16.02
N ASN A 99 5.49 -11.25 16.97
CA ASN A 99 5.02 -9.87 16.83
C ASN A 99 6.11 -8.89 16.36
N ILE A 100 7.36 -9.08 16.81
CA ILE A 100 8.49 -8.23 16.41
C ILE A 100 8.80 -8.36 14.91
N PHE A 101 8.76 -9.58 14.37
CA PHE A 101 9.03 -9.85 12.96
C PHE A 101 7.84 -9.45 12.09
N VAL A 102 6.61 -9.62 12.59
CA VAL A 102 5.41 -9.08 11.93
C VAL A 102 5.51 -7.57 11.78
N LEU A 103 5.99 -6.85 12.81
CA LEU A 103 6.22 -5.40 12.74
C LEU A 103 7.29 -5.01 11.72
N MET A 104 8.39 -5.78 11.62
CA MET A 104 9.42 -5.58 10.59
C MET A 104 8.86 -5.80 9.17
N ILE A 105 8.07 -6.86 8.99
CA ILE A 105 7.40 -7.18 7.72
C ILE A 105 6.38 -6.09 7.34
N ALA A 106 5.59 -5.61 8.30
CA ALA A 106 4.68 -4.49 8.13
C ALA A 106 5.41 -3.22 7.67
N SER A 107 6.50 -2.88 8.37
CA SER A 107 7.34 -1.72 8.05
C SER A 107 7.93 -1.82 6.65
N SER A 108 8.41 -3.00 6.27
CA SER A 108 8.92 -3.27 4.91
C SER A 108 7.85 -3.03 3.83
N THR A 109 6.61 -3.44 4.09
CA THR A 109 5.47 -3.22 3.18
C THR A 109 5.19 -1.73 2.99
N ILE A 110 5.22 -0.95 4.07
CA ILE A 110 5.02 0.51 4.04
C ILE A 110 6.16 1.18 3.27
N LEU A 111 7.41 0.79 3.53
CA LEU A 111 8.59 1.29 2.82
C LEU A 111 8.50 1.01 1.31
N GLY A 112 8.05 -0.18 0.94
CA GLY A 112 7.76 -0.53 -0.46
C GLY A 112 6.73 0.42 -1.08
N HIS A 113 5.65 0.72 -0.37
CA HIS A 113 4.61 1.62 -0.88
C HIS A 113 5.08 3.08 -0.99
N TRP A 114 5.90 3.58 -0.06
CA TRP A 114 6.45 4.94 -0.08
C TRP A 114 7.52 5.13 -1.15
N LYS A 115 8.44 4.17 -1.27
CA LYS A 115 9.55 4.17 -2.24
C LYS A 115 9.47 2.93 -3.11
N SER A 116 8.46 2.89 -3.96
CA SER A 116 8.27 1.80 -4.91
C SER A 116 9.41 1.74 -5.93
N ILE A 117 10.05 0.58 -6.04
CA ILE A 117 11.07 0.32 -7.06
C ILE A 117 10.49 0.42 -8.48
N PHE A 118 9.21 0.07 -8.66
CA PHE A 118 8.53 0.10 -9.95
C PHE A 118 8.23 1.52 -10.45
N ASN A 119 8.13 2.50 -9.54
CA ASN A 119 7.82 3.89 -9.86
C ASN A 119 9.02 4.84 -9.60
N ARG A 120 10.25 4.38 -9.84
CA ARG A 120 11.50 5.18 -9.69
C ARG A 120 11.64 5.78 -8.29
N MET A 121 11.39 4.98 -7.26
CA MET A 121 11.42 5.39 -5.85
C MET A 121 10.41 6.49 -5.47
N ARG A 122 9.34 6.65 -6.25
CA ARG A 122 8.21 7.51 -5.92
C ARG A 122 6.99 6.65 -5.61
N GLY A 123 6.29 6.96 -4.52
CA GLY A 123 5.18 6.15 -4.03
C GLY A 123 3.97 6.96 -3.57
N GLY A 124 3.09 6.30 -2.82
CA GLY A 124 1.91 6.91 -2.22
C GLY A 124 2.16 7.34 -0.77
N ASP A 125 1.14 7.94 -0.15
CA ASP A 125 1.17 8.37 1.25
C ASP A 125 1.19 7.22 2.27
N GLY A 126 0.88 5.99 1.85
CA GLY A 126 0.83 4.83 2.75
C GLY A 126 -0.42 4.75 3.61
N PHE A 127 -1.32 5.74 3.55
CA PHE A 127 -2.55 5.77 4.36
C PHE A 127 -3.39 4.49 4.26
N ALA A 128 -3.75 4.07 3.04
CA ALA A 128 -4.55 2.86 2.83
C ALA A 128 -3.80 1.59 3.27
N THR A 129 -2.51 1.50 2.93
CA THR A 129 -1.64 0.37 3.31
C THR A 129 -1.52 0.23 4.83
N LEU A 130 -1.30 1.35 5.53
CA LEU A 130 -1.27 1.43 7.00
C LEU A 130 -2.62 1.02 7.59
N GLY A 131 -3.73 1.53 7.05
CA GLY A 131 -5.07 1.15 7.49
C GLY A 131 -5.30 -0.36 7.46
N GLY A 132 -4.87 -1.03 6.37
CA GLY A 132 -4.98 -2.48 6.25
C GLY A 132 -4.10 -3.23 7.26
N ILE A 133 -2.86 -2.78 7.45
CA ILE A 133 -1.94 -3.35 8.44
C ILE A 133 -2.53 -3.21 9.85
N THR A 134 -2.95 -2.00 10.23
CA THR A 134 -3.47 -1.71 11.57
C THR A 134 -4.76 -2.48 11.86
N LEU A 135 -5.65 -2.62 10.87
CA LEU A 135 -6.89 -3.38 11.02
C LEU A 135 -6.60 -4.85 11.40
N VAL A 136 -5.66 -5.49 10.69
CA VAL A 136 -5.31 -6.89 10.98
C VAL A 136 -4.52 -7.02 12.27
N MET A 137 -3.59 -6.08 12.53
CA MET A 137 -2.77 -6.14 13.74
C MET A 137 -3.59 -5.96 15.01
N TYR A 138 -4.52 -5.00 15.00
CA TYR A 138 -5.27 -4.55 16.16
C TYR A 138 -6.75 -4.53 15.80
N SER A 139 -7.46 -5.65 15.88
CA SER A 139 -8.86 -5.79 15.40
C SER A 139 -9.78 -4.61 15.79
N VAL A 140 -10.13 -4.47 17.07
CA VAL A 140 -11.04 -3.40 17.54
C VAL A 140 -10.39 -2.00 17.52
N PRO A 141 -9.19 -1.78 18.10
CA PRO A 141 -8.58 -0.44 18.07
C PRO A 141 -8.22 0.03 16.66
N GLY A 142 -7.88 -0.90 15.76
CA GLY A 142 -7.58 -0.64 14.36
C GLY A 142 -8.81 -0.28 13.55
N MET A 143 -9.97 -0.89 13.81
CA MET A 143 -11.24 -0.40 13.24
C MET A 143 -11.50 1.05 13.62
N ILE A 144 -11.38 1.38 14.91
CA ILE A 144 -11.56 2.76 15.40
C ILE A 144 -10.57 3.71 14.72
N ALA A 145 -9.28 3.34 14.66
CA ALA A 145 -8.25 4.14 14.02
C ALA A 145 -8.56 4.40 12.54
N VAL A 146 -8.97 3.38 11.78
CA VAL A 146 -9.33 3.52 10.36
C VAL A 146 -10.54 4.44 10.20
N VAL A 147 -11.59 4.29 11.02
CA VAL A 147 -12.77 5.15 10.98
C VAL A 147 -12.42 6.60 11.30
N CYS A 148 -11.70 6.86 12.40
CA CYS A 148 -11.24 8.20 12.76
C CYS A 148 -10.41 8.82 11.65
N ALA A 149 -9.51 8.05 11.06
CA ALA A 149 -8.65 8.52 9.98
C ALA A 149 -9.47 8.89 8.72
N PHE A 150 -10.51 8.13 8.39
CA PHE A 150 -11.45 8.47 7.30
C PHE A 150 -12.22 9.74 7.59
N VAL A 151 -12.73 9.90 8.82
CA VAL A 151 -13.47 11.10 9.25
C VAL A 151 -12.58 12.33 9.12
N ILE A 152 -11.35 12.29 9.65
CA ILE A 152 -10.40 13.41 9.55
C ILE A 152 -10.11 13.75 8.09
N ASN A 153 -9.94 12.75 7.22
CA ASN A 153 -9.67 12.98 5.80
C ASN A 153 -10.86 13.59 5.05
N TYR A 154 -12.09 13.31 5.49
CA TYR A 154 -13.30 13.90 4.91
C TYR A 154 -13.44 15.39 5.25
N PHE A 155 -12.95 15.81 6.42
CA PHE A 155 -13.02 17.20 6.89
C PHE A 155 -11.81 18.07 6.51
N SER A 156 -10.79 17.52 5.85
CA SER A 156 -9.54 18.20 5.52
C SER A 156 -9.36 18.45 4.02
#